data_AF-A0A0E9LYH5-F1
#
_entry.id   AF-A0A0E9LYH5-F1
#
_cell.length_a   1.000
_cell.length_b   1.000
_cell.length_c   1.000
_cell.angle_alpha   90.00
_cell.angle_beta   90.00
_cell.angle_gamma   90.00
#
_symmetry.space_group_name_H-M   'P 1'
#
loop_
_entity.id
_entity.type
_entity.pdbx_description
1 polymer ?
#
loop_
_entity_poly.entity_id
_entity_poly.type
_entity_poly.pdbx_seq_one_letter_code
_entity_poly.pdbx_strand_id
1 'polypeptide(L)'
;MPALSSTEDQLKVDVMARRLLDINPYIKINKIDFFIKQELIPQVLNQKLDYVVDAIDSLSPKVFLIVHTLQKEIPLISSMGAGGKMDPMQVKMADISESYNCKLARMIRKRLTKFGIKKGFEVVFSPEAVNKDHVIFVEDEQNKKTTVGTISYMPALFGIMTASQVIRKLSE
;
A
#
# COMPACT_ATOMS: atom_id res chain seq x y z
N MET A 1 -11.02 3.95 -1.86
CA MET A 1 -11.62 4.81 -2.91
C MET A 1 -13.12 4.70 -2.78
N PRO A 2 -13.88 5.78 -3.00
CA PRO A 2 -15.33 5.69 -2.98
C PRO A 2 -15.76 4.84 -4.19
N ALA A 3 -16.27 3.63 -3.90
CA ALA A 3 -16.91 2.77 -4.88
C ALA A 3 -18.41 2.97 -4.73
N LEU A 4 -18.93 4.01 -5.39
CA LEU A 4 -20.35 4.35 -5.46
C LEU A 4 -20.90 3.93 -6.82
N SER A 5 -22.20 3.65 -6.92
CA SER A 5 -22.86 3.38 -8.20
C SER A 5 -22.66 4.52 -9.21
N SER A 6 -22.59 5.77 -8.73
CA SER A 6 -22.32 6.95 -9.57
C SER A 6 -20.87 7.07 -10.08
N THR A 7 -19.98 6.18 -9.63
CA THR A 7 -18.55 6.19 -9.97
C THR A 7 -18.11 4.92 -10.69
N GLU A 8 -19.05 4.06 -11.05
CA GLU A 8 -18.79 2.88 -11.88
C GLU A 8 -18.17 3.31 -13.23
N ASP A 9 -17.27 2.47 -13.74
CA ASP A 9 -16.48 2.67 -14.97
C ASP A 9 -15.61 3.93 -15.05
N GLN A 10 -15.56 4.74 -14.00
CA GLN A 10 -14.70 5.91 -13.94
C GLN A 10 -13.29 5.53 -13.49
N LEU A 11 -12.29 6.23 -14.03
CA LEU A 11 -10.91 6.06 -13.60
C LEU A 11 -10.78 6.41 -12.12
N LYS A 12 -10.26 5.46 -11.35
CA LYS A 12 -10.00 5.56 -9.91
C LYS A 12 -9.24 6.84 -9.54
N VAL A 13 -8.23 7.19 -10.34
CA VAL A 13 -7.40 8.39 -10.15
C VAL A 13 -8.22 9.68 -10.31
N ASP A 14 -9.17 9.72 -11.24
CA ASP A 14 -10.02 10.89 -11.50
C ASP A 14 -11.11 11.06 -10.44
N VAL A 15 -11.69 9.94 -9.98
CA VAL A 15 -12.66 9.95 -8.86
C VAL A 15 -12.00 10.48 -7.60
N MET A 16 -10.79 10.00 -7.27
CA MET A 16 -10.05 10.47 -6.11
C MET A 16 -9.60 11.92 -6.25
N ALA A 17 -9.10 12.33 -7.42
CA ALA A 17 -8.65 13.70 -7.64
C ALA A 17 -9.79 14.71 -7.46
N ARG A 18 -10.97 14.44 -8.04
CA ARG A 18 -12.17 15.29 -7.83
C ARG A 18 -12.53 15.40 -6.36
N ARG A 19 -12.66 14.27 -5.66
CA ARG A 19 -12.97 14.26 -4.22
C ARG A 19 -11.96 15.06 -3.40
N LEU A 20 -10.67 14.95 -3.71
CA LEU A 20 -9.63 15.68 -2.98
C LEU A 20 -9.70 17.19 -3.24
N LEU A 21 -9.98 17.61 -4.48
CA LEU A 21 -10.21 19.03 -4.82
C LEU A 21 -11.48 19.59 -4.15
N ASP A 22 -12.53 18.78 -4.01
CA ASP A 22 -13.74 19.16 -3.27
C ASP A 22 -13.44 19.38 -1.77
N ILE A 23 -12.48 18.63 -1.21
CA ILE A 23 -12.03 18.79 0.18
C ILE A 23 -11.15 20.03 0.35
N ASN A 24 -10.20 20.24 -0.56
CA ASN A 24 -9.31 21.40 -0.55
C ASN A 24 -8.99 21.83 -1.98
N PRO A 25 -9.56 22.95 -2.47
CA PRO A 25 -9.39 23.38 -3.85
C PRO A 25 -7.97 23.89 -4.18
N TYR A 26 -7.13 24.11 -3.18
CA TYR A 26 -5.78 24.66 -3.35
C TYR A 26 -4.68 23.58 -3.47
N ILE A 27 -5.01 22.30 -3.29
CA ILE A 27 -4.02 21.22 -3.46
C ILE A 27 -3.67 21.05 -4.94
N LYS A 28 -2.39 20.80 -5.19
CA LYS A 28 -1.90 20.43 -6.52
C LYS A 28 -1.91 18.90 -6.63
N ILE A 29 -2.68 18.38 -7.59
CA ILE A 29 -2.79 16.93 -7.83
C ILE A 29 -2.16 16.59 -9.18
N ASN A 30 -1.07 15.82 -9.14
CA ASN A 30 -0.49 15.21 -10.34
C ASN A 30 -1.06 13.80 -10.50
N LYS A 31 -1.93 13.61 -11.49
CA LYS A 31 -2.55 12.31 -11.78
C LYS A 31 -1.61 11.46 -12.64
N ILE A 32 -1.50 10.18 -12.31
CA ILE A 32 -0.77 9.18 -13.08
C ILE A 32 -1.70 8.00 -13.27
N ASP A 33 -2.12 7.73 -14.50
CA ASP A 33 -3.20 6.82 -14.88
C ASP A 33 -2.70 5.58 -15.63
N PHE A 34 -1.54 5.04 -15.22
CA PHE A 34 -1.05 3.76 -15.70
C PHE A 34 -0.71 2.81 -14.54
N PHE A 35 -0.81 1.52 -14.79
CA PHE A 35 -0.27 0.53 -13.86
C PHE A 35 1.25 0.69 -13.80
N ILE A 36 1.76 0.89 -12.58
CA ILE A 36 3.19 0.99 -12.33
C ILE A 36 3.86 -0.32 -12.74
N LYS A 37 4.46 -0.32 -13.93
CA LYS A 37 5.40 -1.35 -14.36
C LYS A 37 6.79 -1.01 -13.83
N GLN A 38 7.62 -2.03 -13.69
CA GLN A 38 8.96 -1.89 -13.11
C GLN A 38 9.79 -0.81 -13.82
N GLU A 39 9.63 -0.67 -15.13
CA GLU A 39 10.42 0.25 -15.97
C GLU A 39 10.03 1.73 -15.75
N LEU A 40 8.81 1.99 -15.26
CA LEU A 40 8.27 3.35 -15.08
C LEU A 40 8.50 3.89 -13.66
N ILE A 41 8.82 3.03 -12.70
CA ILE A 41 9.06 3.44 -11.30
C ILE A 41 10.14 4.53 -11.19
N PRO A 42 11.32 4.41 -11.85
CA PRO A 42 12.34 5.45 -11.78
C PRO A 42 11.84 6.81 -12.29
N GLN A 43 10.98 6.82 -13.33
CA GLN A 43 10.41 8.03 -13.90
C GLN A 43 9.42 8.69 -12.93
N VAL A 44 8.54 7.90 -12.31
CA VAL A 44 7.58 8.37 -11.30
C VAL A 44 8.29 8.95 -10.06
N LEU A 45 9.42 8.34 -9.68
CA LEU A 45 10.27 8.79 -8.57
C LEU A 45 11.33 9.84 -9.00
N ASN A 46 11.28 10.37 -10.23
CA ASN A 46 12.24 11.38 -10.70
C ASN A 46 11.90 12.82 -10.27
N GLN A 47 10.80 13.00 -9.56
CA GLN A 47 10.42 14.27 -8.95
C GLN A 47 10.90 14.33 -7.50
N LYS A 48 11.04 15.55 -6.96
CA LYS A 48 11.33 15.74 -5.53
C LYS A 48 10.09 15.34 -4.73
N LEU A 49 10.20 14.25 -3.98
CA LEU A 49 9.16 13.73 -3.08
C LEU A 49 9.68 13.81 -1.66
N ASP A 50 8.88 14.38 -0.75
CA ASP A 50 9.22 14.40 0.68
C ASP A 50 8.87 13.05 1.36
N TYR A 51 7.95 12.29 0.76
CA TYR A 51 7.50 11.00 1.27
C TYR A 51 6.85 10.14 0.19
N VAL A 52 6.97 8.81 0.31
CA VAL A 52 6.23 7.83 -0.51
C VAL A 52 5.28 7.01 0.36
N VAL A 53 4.02 6.95 -0.02
CA VAL A 53 3.01 6.06 0.58
C VAL A 53 2.71 4.93 -0.40
N ASP A 54 3.06 3.71 -0.02
CA ASP A 54 2.85 2.53 -0.84
C ASP A 54 1.58 1.77 -0.42
N ALA A 55 0.53 1.88 -1.24
CA ALA A 55 -0.74 1.17 -1.09
C ALA A 55 -1.00 0.13 -2.19
N ILE A 56 0.05 -0.34 -2.87
CA ILE A 56 -0.04 -1.38 -3.91
C ILE A 56 -0.44 -2.72 -3.27
N ASP A 57 -1.21 -3.57 -3.94
CA ASP A 57 -1.59 -4.90 -3.46
C ASP A 57 -0.74 -6.04 -4.09
N SER A 58 -0.19 -5.78 -5.26
CA SER A 58 0.61 -6.71 -6.06
C SER A 58 2.07 -6.78 -5.58
N LEU A 59 2.58 -8.00 -5.40
CA LEU A 59 3.87 -8.24 -4.77
C LEU A 59 5.08 -7.72 -5.57
N SER A 60 5.14 -7.95 -6.88
CA SER A 60 6.29 -7.51 -7.69
C SER A 60 6.40 -5.98 -7.80
N PRO A 61 5.35 -5.24 -8.22
CA PRO A 61 5.44 -3.78 -8.32
C PRO A 61 5.74 -3.12 -6.98
N LYS A 62 5.15 -3.63 -5.89
CA LYS A 62 5.44 -3.17 -4.53
C LYS A 62 6.92 -3.29 -4.16
N VAL A 63 7.51 -4.47 -4.38
CA VAL A 63 8.94 -4.68 -4.06
C VAL A 63 9.82 -3.72 -4.86
N PHE A 64 9.56 -3.54 -6.16
CA PHE A 64 10.35 -2.62 -6.97
C PHE A 64 10.17 -1.16 -6.57
N LEU A 65 8.96 -0.76 -6.16
CA LEU A 65 8.74 0.59 -5.63
C LEU A 65 9.60 0.82 -4.40
N ILE A 66 9.54 -0.10 -3.42
CA ILE A 66 10.32 -0.02 -2.18
C ILE A 66 11.83 0.08 -2.48
N VAL A 67 12.35 -0.78 -3.36
CA VAL A 67 13.78 -0.80 -3.73
C VAL A 67 14.22 0.56 -4.29
N HIS A 68 13.51 1.10 -5.29
CA HIS A 68 13.92 2.35 -5.94
C HIS A 68 13.70 3.57 -5.04
N THR A 69 12.66 3.57 -4.20
CA THR A 69 12.41 4.63 -3.23
C THR A 69 13.55 4.71 -2.22
N LEU A 70 13.97 3.57 -1.66
CA LEU A 70 15.08 3.52 -0.69
C LEU A 70 16.44 3.84 -1.33
N GLN A 71 16.67 3.44 -2.58
CA GLN A 71 17.89 3.82 -3.33
C GLN A 71 17.99 5.33 -3.57
N LYS A 72 16.85 6.03 -3.63
CA LYS A 72 16.78 7.50 -3.75
C LYS A 72 16.76 8.20 -2.39
N GLU A 73 16.88 7.45 -1.30
CA GLU A 73 16.87 7.97 0.08
C GLU A 73 15.58 8.74 0.43
N ILE A 74 14.47 8.38 -0.23
CA ILE A 74 13.16 9.01 0.03
C ILE A 74 12.47 8.25 1.19
N PRO A 75 11.98 8.94 2.23
CA PRO A 75 11.18 8.33 3.28
C PRO A 75 9.95 7.59 2.74
N LEU A 76 9.64 6.44 3.32
CA LEU A 76 8.63 5.51 2.82
C LEU A 76 7.84 4.87 3.97
N ILE A 77 6.54 4.73 3.74
CA ILE A 77 5.67 3.83 4.50
C ILE A 77 4.90 2.92 3.55
N SER A 78 4.79 1.63 3.90
CA SER A 78 4.10 0.65 3.08
C SER A 78 2.93 -0.02 3.82
N SER A 79 1.76 0.01 3.19
CA SER A 79 0.58 -0.75 3.63
C SER A 79 0.74 -2.22 3.25
N MET A 80 0.60 -3.10 4.24
CA MET A 80 0.56 -4.55 4.04
C MET A 80 -0.89 -5.03 3.78
N GLY A 81 -1.09 -6.35 3.76
CA GLY A 81 -2.38 -6.93 3.42
C GLY A 81 -3.41 -6.73 4.54
N ALA A 82 -4.51 -6.06 4.23
CA ALA A 82 -5.67 -5.87 5.12
C ALA A 82 -6.77 -6.94 4.94
N GLY A 83 -6.67 -7.79 3.90
CA GLY A 83 -7.68 -8.81 3.60
C GLY A 83 -7.69 -9.97 4.60
N GLY A 84 -8.87 -10.54 4.82
CA GLY A 84 -9.11 -11.68 5.72
C GLY A 84 -9.05 -11.31 7.20
N LYS A 85 -9.15 -10.03 7.53
CA LYS A 85 -8.99 -9.46 8.87
C LYS A 85 -10.21 -8.69 9.30
N MET A 86 -10.50 -8.68 10.59
CA MET A 86 -11.68 -8.06 11.15
C MET A 86 -11.40 -7.26 12.42
N ASP A 87 -10.30 -7.52 13.14
CA ASP A 87 -10.02 -6.85 14.41
C ASP A 87 -9.15 -5.59 14.20
N PRO A 88 -9.73 -4.37 14.31
CA PRO A 88 -8.97 -3.13 14.14
C PRO A 88 -7.94 -2.91 15.25
N MET A 89 -8.13 -3.49 16.44
CA MET A 89 -7.21 -3.32 17.58
C MET A 89 -5.89 -4.06 17.37
N GLN A 90 -5.84 -4.98 16.40
CA GLN A 90 -4.63 -5.71 16.04
C GLN A 90 -3.79 -5.00 14.97
N VAL A 91 -4.24 -3.88 14.42
CA VAL A 91 -3.42 -3.14 13.43
C VAL A 91 -2.23 -2.48 14.14
N LYS A 92 -1.04 -2.70 13.57
CA LYS A 92 0.24 -2.25 14.10
C LYS A 92 1.03 -1.51 13.05
N MET A 93 1.91 -0.66 13.54
CA MET A 93 2.93 0.03 12.77
C MET A 93 4.28 -0.28 13.39
N ALA A 94 5.24 -0.69 12.56
CA ALA A 94 6.60 -1.02 12.98
C ALA A 94 7.53 -0.98 11.76
N ASP A 95 8.84 -1.12 11.97
CA ASP A 95 9.76 -1.38 10.87
C ASP A 95 9.41 -2.70 10.17
N ILE A 96 9.65 -2.80 8.86
CA ILE A 96 9.41 -4.02 8.09
C ILE A 96 10.03 -5.27 8.74
N SER A 97 11.21 -5.14 9.37
CA SER A 97 11.95 -6.24 10.01
C SER A 97 11.23 -6.79 11.23
N GLU A 98 10.43 -5.96 11.90
CA GLU A 98 9.70 -6.31 13.12
C GLU A 98 8.28 -6.83 12.83
N SER A 99 7.81 -6.70 11.58
CA SER A 99 6.47 -7.18 11.21
C SER A 99 6.36 -8.72 11.23
N TYR A 100 5.30 -9.23 11.86
CA TYR A 100 5.08 -10.66 12.09
C TYR A 100 3.65 -11.08 11.74
N ASN A 101 3.42 -12.38 11.58
CA ASN A 101 2.13 -12.98 11.22
C ASN A 101 1.39 -12.35 10.02
N CYS A 102 2.09 -11.62 9.16
CA CYS A 102 1.54 -11.04 7.94
C CYS A 102 2.15 -11.71 6.71
N LYS A 103 1.32 -12.44 5.93
CA LYS A 103 1.75 -13.17 4.72
C LYS A 103 2.43 -12.24 3.71
N LEU A 104 1.84 -11.07 3.45
CA LEU A 104 2.38 -10.10 2.50
C LEU A 104 3.73 -9.53 2.97
N ALA A 105 3.82 -9.08 4.22
CA ALA A 105 5.08 -8.56 4.79
C ALA A 105 6.20 -9.60 4.75
N ARG A 106 5.90 -10.86 5.08
CA ARG A 106 6.86 -11.98 4.99
C ARG A 106 7.37 -12.18 3.56
N MET A 107 6.47 -12.16 2.57
CA MET A 107 6.86 -12.32 1.16
C MET A 107 7.71 -11.14 0.67
N ILE A 108 7.38 -9.92 1.08
CA ILE A 108 8.14 -8.71 0.77
C ILE A 108 9.54 -8.81 1.37
N ARG A 109 9.69 -9.10 2.68
CA ARG A 109 11.00 -9.29 3.33
C ARG A 109 11.88 -10.30 2.59
N LYS A 110 11.30 -11.46 2.25
CA LYS A 110 12.02 -12.52 1.52
C LYS A 110 12.53 -12.02 0.16
N ARG A 111 11.76 -11.20 -0.55
CA ARG A 111 12.19 -10.62 -1.84
C ARG A 111 13.21 -9.50 -1.66
N LEU A 112 13.01 -8.61 -0.69
CA LEU A 112 13.91 -7.49 -0.38
C LEU A 112 15.30 -7.93 0.07
N THR A 113 15.41 -9.12 0.68
CA THR A 113 16.71 -9.71 1.06
C THR A 113 17.65 -9.85 -0.14
N LYS A 114 17.12 -10.11 -1.35
CA LYS A 114 17.91 -10.20 -2.59
C LYS A 114 18.53 -8.86 -3.01
N PHE A 115 17.96 -7.76 -2.52
CA PHE A 115 18.43 -6.39 -2.75
C PHE A 115 19.21 -5.84 -1.55
N GLY A 116 19.56 -6.68 -0.57
CA GLY A 116 20.25 -6.25 0.65
C GLY A 116 19.39 -5.47 1.65
N ILE A 117 18.09 -5.28 1.38
CA ILE A 117 17.18 -4.52 2.22
C ILE A 117 16.55 -5.45 3.27
N LYS A 118 16.81 -5.17 4.56
CA LYS A 118 16.28 -5.94 5.70
C LYS A 118 15.43 -5.14 6.67
N LYS A 119 15.64 -3.83 6.74
CA LYS A 119 15.01 -2.85 7.64
C LYS A 119 15.13 -1.45 7.02
N GLY A 120 14.58 -0.44 7.69
CA GLY A 120 14.75 0.97 7.35
C GLY A 120 13.51 1.62 6.73
N PHE A 121 12.33 1.01 6.85
CA PHE A 121 11.08 1.65 6.47
C PHE A 121 9.90 1.07 7.26
N GLU A 122 8.92 1.93 7.52
CA GLU A 122 7.77 1.59 8.32
C GLU A 122 6.71 0.87 7.50
N VAL A 123 5.98 -0.03 8.15
CA VAL A 123 4.86 -0.75 7.55
C VAL A 123 3.65 -0.74 8.47
N VAL A 124 2.47 -0.64 7.86
CA VAL A 124 1.19 -0.90 8.56
C VAL A 124 0.76 -2.32 8.24
N PHE A 125 0.58 -3.14 9.27
CA PHE A 125 0.18 -4.54 9.15
C PHE A 125 -0.78 -4.92 10.28
N SER A 126 -1.37 -6.11 10.18
CA SER A 126 -2.00 -6.73 11.34
C SER A 126 -1.52 -8.20 11.43
N PRO A 127 -1.20 -8.69 12.64
CA PRO A 127 -0.82 -10.06 12.89
C PRO A 127 -2.02 -10.98 13.11
N GLU A 128 -3.25 -10.47 12.96
CA GLU A 128 -4.49 -11.24 13.06
C GLU A 128 -4.43 -12.45 12.12
N ALA A 129 -4.73 -13.62 12.68
CA ALA A 129 -4.75 -14.85 11.93
C ALA A 129 -5.94 -14.87 10.98
N VAL A 130 -5.67 -15.11 9.70
CA VAL A 130 -6.72 -15.28 8.70
C VAL A 130 -7.24 -16.72 8.77
N ASN A 131 -8.55 -16.90 8.94
CA ASN A 131 -9.17 -18.22 8.86
C ASN A 131 -8.97 -18.80 7.44
N LYS A 132 -8.36 -19.99 7.38
CA LYS A 132 -8.02 -20.67 6.12
C LYS A 132 -9.25 -21.11 5.34
N ASP A 133 -10.37 -21.35 6.01
CA ASP A 133 -11.62 -21.78 5.37
C ASP A 133 -12.27 -20.66 4.53
N HIS A 134 -11.86 -19.41 4.76
CA HIS A 134 -12.30 -18.25 3.99
C HIS A 134 -11.34 -17.86 2.86
N VAL A 135 -10.31 -18.69 2.60
CA VAL A 135 -9.36 -18.49 1.51
C VAL A 135 -9.88 -19.18 0.26
N ILE A 136 -10.23 -18.39 -0.75
CA ILE A 136 -10.75 -18.88 -2.03
C ILE A 136 -9.59 -18.93 -3.02
N PHE A 137 -9.39 -20.07 -3.68
CA PHE A 137 -8.45 -20.19 -4.78
C PHE A 137 -9.04 -19.55 -6.04
N VAL A 138 -8.25 -18.75 -6.74
CA VAL A 138 -8.67 -18.06 -7.97
C VAL A 138 -7.80 -18.57 -9.09
N GLU A 139 -8.41 -19.18 -10.10
CA GLU A 139 -7.69 -19.77 -11.25
C GLU A 139 -7.35 -18.72 -12.32
N ASP A 140 -8.15 -17.65 -12.43
CA ASP A 140 -8.10 -16.68 -13.53
C ASP A 140 -7.37 -15.36 -13.22
N GLU A 141 -6.80 -15.17 -12.02
CA GLU A 141 -6.03 -13.96 -11.69
C GLU A 141 -4.51 -14.18 -11.88
N GLN A 142 -3.94 -13.59 -12.94
CA GLN A 142 -2.52 -13.70 -13.31
C GLN A 142 -1.52 -13.44 -12.17
N ASN A 143 -1.90 -12.69 -11.14
CA ASN A 143 -1.02 -12.29 -10.04
C ASN A 143 -1.49 -12.76 -8.65
N LYS A 144 -2.56 -13.56 -8.55
CA LYS A 144 -3.18 -13.90 -7.27
C LYS A 144 -3.72 -15.33 -7.25
N LYS A 145 -3.01 -16.22 -6.57
CA LYS A 145 -3.43 -17.64 -6.40
C LYS A 145 -4.59 -17.84 -5.42
N THR A 146 -4.84 -16.86 -4.55
CA THR A 146 -5.84 -16.94 -3.49
C THR A 146 -6.38 -15.55 -3.16
N THR A 147 -7.69 -15.42 -2.98
CA THR A 147 -8.34 -14.22 -2.47
C THR A 147 -9.01 -14.49 -1.13
N VAL A 148 -9.21 -13.42 -0.36
CA VAL A 148 -9.93 -13.42 0.91
C VAL A 148 -10.84 -12.20 0.92
N GLY A 149 -12.01 -12.33 1.55
CA GLY A 149 -12.89 -11.19 1.80
C GLY A 149 -12.17 -10.08 2.55
N THR A 150 -12.57 -8.83 2.32
CA THR A 150 -12.03 -7.68 3.04
C THR A 150 -13.18 -6.86 3.59
N ILE A 151 -13.24 -6.70 4.91
CA ILE A 151 -14.24 -5.84 5.55
C ILE A 151 -13.87 -4.37 5.32
N SER A 152 -14.87 -3.54 5.05
CA SER A 152 -14.69 -2.17 4.51
C SER A 152 -13.81 -1.26 5.38
N TYR A 153 -13.89 -1.38 6.70
CA TYR A 153 -13.14 -0.52 7.62
C TYR A 153 -11.65 -0.87 7.71
N MET A 154 -11.23 -2.09 7.36
CA MET A 154 -9.84 -2.50 7.54
C MET A 154 -8.88 -1.78 6.57
N PRO A 155 -9.13 -1.71 5.25
CA PRO A 155 -8.32 -0.91 4.34
C PRO A 155 -8.32 0.59 4.69
N ALA A 156 -9.46 1.11 5.16
CA ALA A 156 -9.58 2.50 5.58
C ALA A 156 -8.69 2.79 6.78
N LEU A 157 -8.71 1.93 7.81
CA LEU A 157 -7.85 2.02 8.98
C LEU A 157 -6.36 1.97 8.59
N PHE A 158 -5.98 1.04 7.70
CA PHE A 158 -4.59 0.98 7.20
C PHE A 158 -4.18 2.29 6.54
N GLY A 159 -5.03 2.84 5.66
CA GLY A 159 -4.80 4.14 5.02
C GLY A 159 -4.65 5.28 6.03
N ILE A 160 -5.55 5.36 7.01
CA ILE A 160 -5.51 6.38 8.07
C ILE A 160 -4.22 6.29 8.89
N MET A 161 -3.82 5.08 9.29
CA MET A 161 -2.57 4.87 10.02
C MET A 161 -1.36 5.27 9.19
N THR A 162 -1.32 4.93 7.90
CA THR A 162 -0.22 5.37 7.02
C THR A 162 -0.16 6.88 6.93
N ALA A 163 -1.29 7.56 6.70
CA ALA A 163 -1.35 9.02 6.60
C ALA A 163 -0.93 9.71 7.91
N SER A 164 -1.38 9.19 9.06
CA SER A 164 -0.99 9.71 10.37
C SER A 164 0.52 9.67 10.57
N GLN A 165 1.20 8.61 10.13
CA GLN A 165 2.65 8.51 10.27
C GLN A 165 3.38 9.50 9.37
N VAL A 166 2.95 9.63 8.12
CA VAL A 166 3.54 10.61 7.20
C VAL A 166 3.43 12.02 7.77
N ILE A 167 2.26 12.40 8.26
CA ILE A 167 2.04 13.74 8.84
C ILE A 167 2.98 13.98 10.02
N ARG A 168 3.09 13.03 10.96
CA ARG A 168 4.01 13.14 12.10
C ARG A 168 5.45 13.29 11.65
N LYS A 169 5.90 12.49 10.68
CA LYS A 169 7.27 12.53 10.17
C LYS A 169 7.63 13.81 9.42
N LEU A 170 6.68 14.42 8.74
CA LEU A 170 6.88 15.70 8.05
C LEU A 170 6.73 16.92 8.97
N SER A 171 6.22 16.72 10.19
CA SER A 171 6.04 17.79 11.19
C SER A 171 7.14 17.83 12.25
N GLU A 172 8.04 16.84 12.25
CA GLU A 172 9.29 16.79 13.04
C GLU A 172 10.36 17.67 12.38
#